data_AF-A0A447S4I8-F1
#
_entry.id   AF-A0A447S4I8-F1
#
_cell.length_a   1.000
_cell.length_b   1.000
_cell.length_c   1.000
_cell.angle_alpha   90.00
_cell.angle_beta   90.00
_cell.angle_gamma   90.00
#
_symmetry.space_group_name_H-M   'P 1'
#
loop_
_entity.id
_entity.type
_entity.pdbx_description
1 polymer ?
#
loop_
_entity_poly.entity_id
_entity_poly.type
_entity_poly.pdbx_seq_one_letter_code
_entity_poly.pdbx_strand_id
1 'polypeptide(L)'
;MTGAPVPEGCDAVVMQEETEQTEAGVRFIAPVKAGQHIRRRGEDIAHGAVVFPAGTPLTVAELPVLASLGIAEVEVVAQGTRRGLLNRR
;
A
#
# COMPACT_ATOMS: atom_id res chain seq x y z
N MET A 1 -17.51 -4.47 0.85
CA MET A 1 -16.48 -5.24 0.11
C MET A 1 -15.10 -4.78 0.56
N THR A 2 -14.09 -5.63 0.48
CA THR A 2 -12.70 -5.29 0.88
C THR A 2 -12.20 -4.03 0.16
N GLY A 3 -11.53 -3.15 0.91
CA GLY A 3 -10.98 -1.89 0.40
C GLY A 3 -11.95 -0.69 0.41
N ALA A 4 -13.23 -0.91 0.72
CA ALA A 4 -14.18 0.19 0.86
C ALA A 4 -13.91 1.02 2.13
N PRO A 5 -14.16 2.34 2.12
CA PRO A 5 -14.16 3.16 3.34
C PRO A 5 -15.17 2.61 4.35
N VAL A 6 -14.77 2.57 5.62
CA VAL A 6 -15.69 2.22 6.72
C VAL A 6 -16.60 3.43 7.04
N PRO A 7 -17.87 3.19 7.44
CA PRO A 7 -18.75 4.27 7.92
C PRO A 7 -18.20 4.97 9.16
N GLU A 8 -18.66 6.20 9.41
CA GLU A 8 -18.36 6.91 10.65
C GLU A 8 -18.86 6.11 11.87
N GLY A 9 -18.04 6.02 12.91
CA GLY A 9 -18.34 5.25 14.12
C GLY A 9 -18.16 3.73 14.00
N CYS A 10 -17.82 3.18 12.82
CA CYS A 10 -17.52 1.77 12.66
C CYS A 10 -16.26 1.38 13.46
N ASP A 11 -16.37 0.38 14.32
CA ASP A 11 -15.32 -0.11 15.20
C ASP A 11 -14.79 -1.50 14.83
N ALA A 12 -15.51 -2.27 14.01
CA ALA A 12 -15.08 -3.56 13.46
C ALA A 12 -15.75 -3.87 12.11
N VAL A 13 -15.09 -4.67 11.27
CA VAL A 13 -15.67 -5.28 10.07
C VAL A 13 -15.68 -6.80 10.29
N VAL A 14 -16.78 -7.49 9.98
CA VAL A 14 -16.88 -8.95 10.10
C VAL A 14 -16.91 -9.57 8.70
N MET A 15 -16.14 -10.64 8.51
CA MET A 15 -16.13 -11.41 7.27
C MET A 15 -17.51 -12.07 7.04
N GLN A 16 -17.99 -12.13 5.80
CA GLN A 16 -19.30 -12.72 5.51
C GLN A 16 -19.35 -14.19 5.93
N GLU A 17 -18.23 -14.88 5.83
CA GLU A 17 -18.00 -16.27 6.24
C GLU A 17 -18.21 -16.49 7.75
N GLU A 18 -18.12 -15.43 8.56
CA GLU A 18 -18.38 -15.44 10.01
C GLU A 18 -19.78 -14.90 10.34
N THR A 19 -20.66 -14.88 9.35
CA THR A 19 -22.05 -14.44 9.50
C THR A 19 -23.03 -15.43 8.92
N GLU A 20 -24.24 -15.40 9.44
CA GLU A 20 -25.39 -16.08 8.85
C GLU A 20 -26.48 -15.06 8.53
N GLN A 21 -26.98 -15.11 7.30
CA GLN A 21 -28.13 -14.32 6.90
C GLN A 21 -29.42 -14.99 7.41
N THR A 22 -30.27 -14.20 8.04
CA THR A 22 -31.57 -14.62 8.57
C THR A 22 -32.66 -13.70 8.03
N GLU A 23 -33.94 -14.07 8.20
CA GLU A 23 -35.07 -13.21 7.82
C GLU A 23 -35.09 -11.87 8.58
N ALA A 24 -34.56 -11.84 9.81
CA ALA A 24 -34.53 -10.65 10.66
C ALA A 24 -33.26 -9.79 10.48
N GLY A 25 -32.29 -10.23 9.68
CA GLY A 25 -31.01 -9.55 9.50
C GLY A 25 -29.81 -10.49 9.52
N VAL A 26 -28.65 -9.98 9.92
CA VAL A 26 -27.38 -10.73 9.93
C VAL A 26 -27.02 -11.12 11.35
N ARG A 27 -26.73 -12.41 11.57
CA ARG A 27 -26.22 -12.96 12.84
C ARG A 27 -24.71 -13.16 12.76
N PHE A 28 -23.98 -12.65 13.74
CA PHE A 28 -22.55 -12.94 13.91
C PHE A 28 -22.36 -14.28 14.63
N ILE A 29 -21.53 -15.16 14.05
CA ILE A 29 -21.31 -16.51 14.59
C ILE A 29 -19.89 -16.72 15.16
N ALA A 30 -19.06 -15.67 15.16
CA ALA A 30 -17.73 -15.63 15.76
C ALA A 30 -17.56 -14.40 16.68
N PRO A 31 -16.63 -14.43 17.66
CA PRO A 31 -16.31 -13.27 18.49
C PRO A 31 -15.75 -12.10 17.67
N VAL A 32 -16.25 -10.89 17.92
CA VAL A 32 -15.78 -9.66 17.25
C VAL A 32 -14.83 -8.90 18.17
N LYS A 33 -13.65 -8.55 17.67
CA LYS A 33 -12.66 -7.71 18.35
C LYS A 33 -12.71 -6.29 17.82
N ALA A 34 -12.53 -5.32 18.72
CA ALA A 34 -12.39 -3.92 18.34
C ALA A 34 -11.22 -3.74 17.35
N GLY A 35 -11.48 -3.03 16.26
CA GLY A 35 -10.56 -2.74 15.18
C GLY A 35 -10.35 -3.85 14.16
N GLN A 36 -10.96 -5.03 14.32
CA GLN A 36 -10.70 -6.15 13.41
C GLN A 36 -11.10 -5.81 11.97
N HIS A 37 -10.26 -6.24 11.03
CA HIS A 37 -10.44 -6.06 9.59
C HIS A 37 -10.61 -4.59 9.12
N ILE A 38 -10.27 -3.61 9.97
CA ILE A 38 -10.20 -2.19 9.60
C ILE A 38 -8.74 -1.85 9.32
N ARG A 39 -8.43 -1.57 8.05
CA ARG A 39 -7.15 -0.96 7.67
C ARG A 39 -7.22 0.54 7.95
N ARG A 40 -6.32 1.05 8.81
CA ARG A 40 -6.28 2.46 9.21
C ARG A 40 -5.54 3.29 8.17
N ARG A 41 -5.92 4.57 8.07
CA ARG A 41 -5.26 5.52 7.17
C ARG A 41 -3.77 5.60 7.51
N GLY A 42 -2.92 5.34 6.52
CA GLY A 42 -1.47 5.42 6.65
C GLY A 42 -0.84 4.30 7.47
N GLU A 43 -1.54 3.17 7.67
CA GLU A 43 -0.97 2.02 8.42
C GLU A 43 0.23 1.37 7.72
N ASP A 44 0.23 1.35 6.37
CA ASP A 44 1.36 0.82 5.60
C ASP A 44 2.45 1.88 5.41
N ILE A 45 2.06 3.07 4.95
CA ILE A 45 2.95 4.21 4.73
C ILE A 45 2.27 5.47 5.26
N ALA A 46 2.87 6.06 6.30
CA ALA A 46 2.39 7.30 6.87
C ALA A 46 2.72 8.50 5.98
N HIS A 47 1.86 9.52 6.01
CA HIS A 47 2.13 10.77 5.29
C HIS A 47 3.44 11.41 5.80
N GLY A 48 4.32 11.79 4.87
CA GLY A 48 5.62 12.39 5.17
C GLY A 48 6.71 11.39 5.56
N ALA A 49 6.43 10.08 5.58
CA ALA A 49 7.45 9.07 5.77
C ALA A 49 8.40 9.01 4.56
N VAL A 50 9.68 8.74 4.82
CA VAL A 50 10.65 8.41 3.77
C VAL A 50 10.38 6.98 3.31
N VAL A 51 9.85 6.82 2.11
CA VAL A 51 9.50 5.49 1.54
C VAL A 51 10.75 4.78 1.05
N PHE A 52 11.60 5.49 0.30
CA PHE A 52 12.91 5.01 -0.14
C PHE A 52 13.95 6.11 0.11
N PRO A 53 15.09 5.79 0.75
CA PRO A 53 16.17 6.74 0.93
C PRO A 53 16.87 7.07 -0.40
N ALA A 54 17.58 8.20 -0.43
CA ALA A 54 18.42 8.56 -1.58
C ALA A 54 19.48 7.47 -1.83
N GLY A 55 19.67 7.12 -3.11
CA GLY A 55 20.58 6.04 -3.50
C GLY A 55 19.94 4.66 -3.57
N THR A 56 18.66 4.49 -3.22
CA THR A 56 17.92 3.25 -3.48
C THR A 56 17.89 2.97 -4.99
N PRO A 57 18.39 1.81 -5.44
CA PRO A 57 18.23 1.38 -6.81
C PRO A 57 16.75 1.16 -7.12
N LEU A 58 16.24 1.79 -8.18
CA LEU A 58 14.85 1.62 -8.59
C LEU A 58 14.73 0.38 -9.49
N THR A 59 14.02 -0.63 -9.00
CA THR A 59 13.72 -1.87 -9.71
C THR A 59 12.21 -2.05 -9.87
N VAL A 60 11.79 -3.24 -10.33
CA VAL A 60 10.37 -3.61 -10.41
C VAL A 60 9.66 -3.64 -9.06
N ALA A 61 10.39 -3.67 -7.94
CA ALA A 61 9.82 -3.65 -6.60
C ALA A 61 9.45 -2.22 -6.16
N GLU A 62 10.28 -1.23 -6.43
CA GLU A 62 10.12 0.15 -5.96
C GLU A 62 9.17 0.97 -6.85
N LEU A 63 9.25 0.78 -8.17
CA LEU A 63 8.49 1.58 -9.13
C LEU A 63 6.97 1.52 -8.91
N PRO A 64 6.33 0.37 -8.64
CA PRO A 64 4.89 0.31 -8.37
C PRO A 64 4.49 1.00 -7.06
N VAL A 65 5.38 1.02 -6.06
CA VAL A 65 5.13 1.72 -4.79
C VAL A 65 5.14 3.23 -5.01
N LEU A 66 6.08 3.76 -5.79
CA LEU A 66 6.07 5.19 -6.15
C LEU A 66 4.82 5.56 -6.94
N ALA A 67 4.42 4.72 -7.90
CA ALA A 67 3.22 4.93 -8.69
C ALA A 67 1.94 4.90 -7.83
N SER A 68 1.83 3.98 -6.86
CA SER A 68 0.67 3.90 -5.96
C SER A 68 0.52 5.11 -5.04
N LEU A 69 1.62 5.84 -4.81
CA LEU A 69 1.64 7.12 -4.09
C LEU A 69 1.32 8.32 -4.99
N GLY A 70 1.04 8.10 -6.28
CA GLY A 70 0.73 9.16 -7.26
C GLY A 70 1.97 9.93 -7.75
N ILE A 71 3.17 9.39 -7.56
CA ILE A 71 4.43 10.02 -7.99
C ILE A 71 4.73 9.59 -9.42
N ALA A 72 4.65 10.53 -10.36
CA ALA A 72 4.89 10.27 -11.78
C ALA A 72 6.38 10.31 -12.18
N GLU A 73 7.16 11.16 -11.51
CA GLU A 73 8.58 11.38 -11.80
C GLU A 73 9.38 11.44 -10.49
N VAL A 74 10.62 10.97 -10.54
CA VAL A 74 11.55 10.99 -9.40
C VAL A 74 12.93 11.45 -9.85
N GLU A 75 13.59 12.19 -8.98
CA GLU A 75 14.98 12.59 -9.21
C GLU A 75 15.90 11.37 -9.04
N VAL A 76 16.73 11.13 -10.04
CA VAL A 76 17.73 10.05 -10.04
C VAL A 76 19.12 10.60 -10.35
N VAL A 77 20.15 9.88 -9.90
CA VAL A 77 21.51 10.21 -10.29
C VAL A 77 21.68 10.00 -11.80
N ALA A 78 22.30 10.97 -12.47
CA ALA A 78 22.60 10.86 -13.89
C ALA A 78 23.52 9.65 -14.15
N GLN A 79 23.17 8.83 -15.15
CA GLN A 79 24.07 7.76 -15.59
C GLN A 79 25.33 8.36 -16.21
N GLY A 80 26.44 8.30 -15.47
CA GLY A 80 27.74 8.73 -15.95
C GLY A 80 28.29 7.77 -17.01
N THR A 81 27.87 7.89 -18.26
CA THR A 81 28.45 7.07 -19.34
C THR A 81 29.81 7.61 -19.76
N ARG A 82 30.88 7.31 -19.02
CA ARG A 82 32.26 7.48 -19.52
C ARG A 82 32.70 6.21 -20.27
N ARG A 83 32.34 6.09 -21.55
CA ARG A 83 32.94 5.11 -22.47
C ARG A 83 33.83 5.82 -23.47
N GLY A 84 35.12 5.94 -23.16
CA GLY A 84 36.17 6.28 -24.13
C GLY A 84 36.77 5.00 -24.70
N LEU A 85 36.45 4.66 -25.95
CA LEU A 85 37.18 3.64 -26.72
C LEU A 85 38.35 4.34 -27.42
N LEU A 86 39.55 4.26 -26.84
CA LEU A 86 40.78 4.66 -27.51
C LEU A 86 41.34 3.44 -28.26
N ASN A 87 40.97 3.28 -29.53
CA ASN A 87 41.66 2.35 -30.42
C ASN A 87 42.79 3.12 -31.12
N ARG A 88 44.03 3.00 -30.62
CA ARG A 88 45.22 3.50 -31.31
C ARG A 88 45.59 2.51 -32.42
N ARG A 89 45.70 3.03 -33.64
CA ARG A 89 46.32 2.33 -34.77
C ARG A 89 47.78 2.00 -34.48
#